data_AF-A0A6C0IXH0-F1
#
_entry.id   AF-A0A6C0IXH0-F1
#
_cell.length_a   1.000
_cell.length_b   1.000
_cell.length_c   1.000
_cell.angle_alpha   90.00
_cell.angle_beta   90.00
_cell.angle_gamma   90.00
#
_symmetry.space_group_name_H-M   'P 1'
#
loop_
_entity.id
_entity.type
_entity.pdbx_description
1 polymer ?
#
loop_
_entity_poly.entity_id
_entity_poly.type
_entity_poly.pdbx_seq_one_letter_code
_entity_poly.pdbx_strand_id
1 'polypeptide(L)'
;MVQKNIMPGNNKYKEARVCECGYSTLNSGNWSTHKKSCKLVTTADKELICTLKEQLTSKDQQLASKDEQLAAKDRQIEELIKVAKKPRVVNNTTTTNNKYVVEQHINVFGKESIEHISREEIQTLLSDPANAVPQFIKLKHRKAPGGVNQNLRVPNKKRAIYQVVVSGEEGKEWENKAKGEALEELYDTNSGHLEAEADEETRVGSQFLNHQEKVKASASGEDGGRRYKEQLDKIHCVVSI
;
A
#
# COMPACT_ATOMS: atom_id res chain seq x y z
N MET A 1 87.42 19.78 3.14
CA MET A 1 86.78 21.06 3.53
C MET A 1 86.18 21.68 2.28
N VAL A 2 84.87 21.55 2.08
CA VAL A 2 84.20 22.17 0.92
C VAL A 2 83.63 23.51 1.38
N GLN A 3 84.28 24.59 0.96
CA GLN A 3 83.77 25.95 1.12
C GLN A 3 82.48 26.08 0.31
N LYS A 4 81.34 26.28 1.00
CA LYS A 4 80.10 26.72 0.36
C LYS A 4 80.20 28.23 0.11
N ASN A 5 80.46 28.60 -1.14
CA ASN A 5 80.25 29.97 -1.61
C ASN A 5 78.75 30.28 -1.57
N ILE A 6 78.32 31.10 -0.60
CA ILE A 6 76.98 31.67 -0.53
C ILE A 6 76.95 32.85 -1.52
N MET A 7 76.32 32.66 -2.67
CA MET A 7 75.99 33.75 -3.60
C MET A 7 74.82 34.57 -3.02
N PRO A 8 74.87 35.91 -2.99
CA PRO A 8 73.78 36.73 -2.47
C PRO A 8 72.64 36.76 -3.49
N GLY A 9 71.58 36.00 -3.22
CA GLY A 9 70.34 36.09 -4.01
C GLY A 9 69.80 37.51 -3.95
N ASN A 10 69.72 38.18 -5.11
CA ASN A 10 69.22 39.55 -5.23
C ASN A 10 67.73 39.56 -4.84
N ASN A 11 67.46 39.88 -3.57
CA ASN A 11 66.15 39.76 -2.94
C ASN A 11 65.25 40.96 -3.32
N LYS A 12 65.07 41.18 -4.62
CA LYS A 12 64.31 42.31 -5.18
C LYS A 12 63.21 41.81 -6.12
N TYR A 13 62.00 42.33 -5.93
CA TYR A 13 60.87 42.15 -6.83
C TYR A 13 61.10 42.92 -8.15
N LYS A 14 60.48 42.44 -9.24
CA LYS A 14 60.51 43.10 -10.56
C LYS A 14 59.77 44.44 -10.56
N GLU A 15 58.79 44.61 -9.68
CA GLU A 15 57.99 45.81 -9.50
C GLU A 15 57.85 46.14 -8.01
N ALA A 16 57.73 47.43 -7.68
CA ALA A 16 57.66 47.86 -6.28
C ALA A 16 56.33 47.40 -5.68
N ARG A 17 56.38 46.63 -4.60
CA ARG A 17 55.17 46.27 -3.86
C ARG A 17 54.76 47.44 -2.99
N VAL A 18 53.48 47.81 -3.07
CA VAL A 18 52.87 48.91 -2.30
C VAL A 18 51.98 48.31 -1.23
N CYS A 19 52.19 48.75 0.01
CA CYS A 19 51.37 48.41 1.17
C CYS A 19 50.19 49.35 1.24
N GLU A 20 49.09 48.92 1.83
CA GLU A 20 47.89 49.73 2.05
C GLU A 20 48.17 50.98 2.92
N CYS A 21 49.28 50.99 3.67
CA CYS A 21 49.76 52.19 4.36
C CYS A 21 50.51 53.21 3.49
N GLY A 22 50.69 52.93 2.19
CA GLY A 22 51.45 53.76 1.24
C GLY A 22 52.94 53.44 1.14
N TYR A 23 53.50 52.58 2.00
CA TYR A 23 54.90 52.16 1.92
C TYR A 23 55.16 51.30 0.68
N SER A 24 56.18 51.64 -0.11
CA SER A 24 56.56 50.87 -1.30
C SER A 24 58.04 50.48 -1.28
N THR A 25 58.35 49.27 -1.74
CA THR A 25 59.74 48.80 -1.83
C THR A 25 59.90 47.75 -2.92
N LEU A 26 61.06 47.76 -3.58
CA LEU A 26 61.50 46.69 -4.47
C LEU A 26 62.16 45.54 -3.68
N ASN A 27 62.69 45.77 -2.47
CA ASN A 27 63.37 44.74 -1.68
C ASN A 27 62.36 43.85 -0.93
N SER A 28 62.42 42.54 -1.15
CA SER A 28 61.53 41.53 -0.56
C SER A 28 61.72 41.33 0.94
N GLY A 29 62.95 41.48 1.44
CA GLY A 29 63.26 41.45 2.88
C GLY A 29 62.61 42.64 3.58
N ASN A 30 62.79 43.84 3.02
CA ASN A 30 62.18 45.06 3.56
C ASN A 30 60.64 45.01 3.50
N TRP A 31 60.08 44.46 2.42
CA TRP A 31 58.64 44.25 2.29
C TRP A 31 58.10 43.31 3.38
N SER A 32 58.78 42.19 3.60
CA SER A 32 58.38 41.18 4.58
C SER A 32 58.45 41.72 6.01
N THR A 33 59.52 42.44 6.35
CA THR A 33 59.67 43.08 7.66
C THR A 33 58.62 44.17 7.85
N HIS A 34 58.42 45.02 6.84
CA HIS A 34 57.39 46.07 6.89
C HIS A 34 56.00 45.49 7.05
N LYS A 35 55.60 44.46 6.28
CA LYS A 35 54.26 43.86 6.38
C LYS A 35 53.98 43.30 7.78
N LYS A 36 55.00 42.77 8.46
CA LYS A 36 54.89 42.23 9.83
C LYS A 36 54.76 43.31 10.91
N SER A 37 55.27 44.51 10.68
CA SER A 37 55.26 45.61 11.66
C SER A 37 54.34 46.77 11.26
N CYS A 38 53.77 46.75 10.05
CA CYS A 38 52.87 47.78 9.55
C CYS A 38 51.61 47.82 10.42
N LYS A 39 51.38 48.95 11.09
CA LYS A 39 50.26 49.11 12.02
C LYS A 39 48.90 48.90 11.33
N LEU A 40 48.72 49.38 10.10
CA LEU A 40 47.45 49.22 9.36
C LEU A 40 47.18 47.75 9.02
N VAL A 41 48.16 47.04 8.46
CA VAL A 41 48.03 45.60 8.11
C VAL A 41 47.87 44.74 9.36
N THR A 42 48.67 44.99 10.40
CA THR A 42 48.61 44.21 11.64
C THR A 42 47.32 44.46 12.42
N THR A 43 46.72 45.65 12.35
CA THR A 43 45.41 45.92 12.96
C THR A 43 44.29 45.24 12.16
N ALA A 44 44.28 45.34 10.83
CA ALA A 44 43.29 44.68 9.98
C ALA A 44 43.31 43.15 10.15
N ASP A 45 44.51 42.54 10.16
CA ASP A 45 44.65 41.09 10.41
C ASP A 45 44.16 40.71 11.82
N LYS A 46 44.39 41.55 12.83
CA LYS A 46 43.89 41.32 14.21
C LYS A 46 42.37 41.39 14.28
N GLU A 47 41.75 42.37 13.63
CA GLU A 47 40.29 42.53 13.58
C GLU A 47 39.62 41.34 12.86
N LEU A 48 40.20 40.88 11.75
CA LEU A 48 39.74 39.68 11.04
C LEU A 48 39.87 38.43 11.91
N ILE A 49 40.98 38.26 12.62
CA ILE A 49 41.19 37.13 13.53
C ILE A 49 40.17 37.18 14.68
N CYS A 50 39.86 38.35 15.24
CA CYS A 50 38.83 38.49 16.27
C CYS A 50 37.45 38.07 15.74
N THR A 51 37.07 38.56 14.56
CA THR A 51 35.79 38.22 13.92
C THR A 51 35.66 36.72 13.64
N LEU A 52 36.73 36.09 13.13
CA LEU A 52 36.74 34.65 12.86
C LEU A 52 36.66 33.82 14.15
N LYS A 53 37.29 34.27 15.23
CA LYS A 53 37.19 33.61 16.54
C LYS A 53 35.76 33.69 17.10
N GLU A 54 35.12 34.84 17.00
CA GLU A 54 33.72 35.00 17.41
C GLU A 54 32.79 34.08 16.61
N GLN A 55 32.97 34.01 15.29
CA GLN A 55 32.20 33.10 14.44
C GLN A 55 32.43 31.62 14.77
N LEU A 56 33.68 31.23 15.08
CA LEU A 56 34.00 29.87 15.54
C LEU A 56 33.28 29.56 16.86
N THR A 57 33.36 30.44 17.85
CA THR A 57 32.67 30.23 19.14
C THR A 57 31.15 30.13 18.99
N SER A 58 30.55 30.93 18.09
CA SER A 58 29.12 30.85 17.80
C SER A 58 28.74 29.53 17.13
N LYS A 59 29.56 29.03 16.19
CA LYS A 59 29.34 27.74 15.54
C LYS A 59 29.53 26.57 16.50
N ASP A 60 30.52 26.63 17.39
CA ASP A 60 30.76 25.60 18.41
C ASP A 60 29.57 25.50 19.38
N GLN A 61 29.00 26.64 19.79
CA GLN A 61 27.78 26.67 20.60
C GLN A 61 26.57 26.07 19.85
N GLN A 62 26.43 26.37 18.56
CA GLN A 62 25.36 25.78 17.73
C GLN A 62 25.53 24.28 17.53
N LEU A 63 26.76 23.80 17.38
CA LEU A 63 27.07 22.37 17.28
C LEU A 63 26.75 21.66 18.59
N ALA A 64 27.19 22.21 19.73
CA ALA A 64 26.87 21.66 21.04
C ALA A 64 25.36 21.56 21.28
N SER A 65 24.60 22.58 20.90
CA SER A 65 23.13 22.56 21.00
C SER A 65 22.49 21.51 20.09
N LYS A 66 23.02 21.32 18.88
CA LYS A 66 22.52 20.29 17.95
C LYS A 66 22.86 18.88 18.43
N ASP A 67 24.06 18.68 18.98
CA ASP A 67 24.48 17.40 19.55
C ASP A 67 23.60 17.01 20.74
N GLU A 68 23.24 17.96 21.59
CA GLU A 68 22.31 17.72 22.69
C GLU A 68 20.90 17.35 22.20
N GLN A 69 20.41 18.01 21.14
CA GLN A 69 19.14 17.67 20.50
C GLN A 69 19.16 16.29 19.83
N LEU A 70 20.27 15.93 19.18
CA LEU A 70 20.44 14.60 18.58
C LEU A 70 20.47 13.52 19.67
N ALA A 71 21.22 13.72 20.74
CA ALA A 71 21.25 12.81 21.88
C ALA A 71 19.86 12.64 22.53
N ALA A 72 19.07 13.71 22.63
CA ALA A 72 17.71 13.64 23.14
C ALA A 72 16.78 12.83 22.20
N LYS A 73 16.90 13.02 20.88
CA LYS A 73 16.13 12.25 19.88
C LYS A 73 16.53 10.79 19.83
N ASP A 74 17.83 10.49 19.94
CA ASP A 74 18.32 9.11 19.98
C ASP A 74 17.78 8.37 21.19
N ARG A 75 17.72 9.01 22.36
CA ARG A 75 17.06 8.44 23.55
C ARG A 75 15.57 8.16 23.33
N GLN A 76 14.86 9.06 22.65
CA GLN A 76 13.45 8.84 22.32
C GLN A 76 13.27 7.67 21.34
N ILE A 77 14.14 7.55 20.35
CA ILE A 77 14.15 6.43 19.40
C ILE A 77 14.43 5.11 20.12
N GLU A 78 15.40 5.07 21.03
CA GLU A 78 15.68 3.89 21.85
C GLU A 78 14.48 3.48 22.71
N GLU A 79 13.78 4.44 23.31
CA GLU A 79 12.58 4.18 24.11
C GLU A 79 11.46 3.58 23.24
N LEU A 80 11.21 4.15 22.05
CA LEU A 80 10.24 3.64 21.09
C LEU A 80 10.61 2.24 20.59
N ILE A 81 11.89 1.99 20.33
CA ILE A 81 12.39 0.66 19.95
C ILE A 81 12.21 -0.34 21.10
N LYS A 82 12.43 0.03 22.36
CA LYS A 82 12.17 -0.84 23.52
C LYS A 82 10.68 -1.17 23.66
N VAL A 83 9.79 -0.21 23.41
CA VAL A 83 8.34 -0.44 23.42
C VAL A 83 7.93 -1.36 22.26
N ALA A 84 8.49 -1.14 21.05
CA ALA A 84 8.17 -1.94 19.87
C ALA A 84 8.78 -3.36 19.90
N LYS A 85 9.96 -3.53 20.52
CA LYS A 85 10.66 -4.81 20.66
C LYS A 85 10.27 -5.58 21.93
N LYS A 86 9.47 -5.01 22.83
CA LYS A 86 8.84 -5.80 23.89
C LYS A 86 8.05 -6.91 23.19
N PRO A 87 8.41 -8.20 23.36
CA PRO A 87 7.60 -9.27 22.83
C PRO A 87 6.20 -9.05 23.38
N ARG A 88 5.20 -8.98 22.50
CA ARG A 88 3.82 -9.03 22.93
C ARG A 88 3.68 -10.39 23.61
N VAL A 89 3.72 -10.40 24.94
CA VAL A 89 3.38 -11.58 25.73
C VAL A 89 1.88 -11.75 25.58
N VAL A 90 1.48 -12.39 24.48
CA VAL A 90 0.17 -13.01 24.39
C VAL A 90 0.31 -14.24 25.26
N ASN A 91 -0.28 -14.21 26.45
CA ASN A 91 -0.45 -15.42 27.25
C ASN A 91 -1.38 -16.36 26.48
N ASN A 92 -0.83 -17.11 25.52
CA ASN A 92 -1.52 -18.23 24.92
C ASN A 92 -1.37 -19.42 25.88
N THR A 93 -1.98 -19.30 27.06
CA THR A 93 -2.21 -20.45 27.93
C THR A 93 -3.45 -21.16 27.40
N THR A 94 -3.30 -21.87 26.28
CA THR A 94 -4.24 -22.93 25.90
C THR A 94 -3.52 -23.97 25.03
N THR A 95 -2.61 -24.73 25.64
CA THR A 95 -2.40 -26.12 25.24
C THR A 95 -3.59 -26.92 25.75
N THR A 96 -4.72 -26.78 25.07
CA THR A 96 -5.71 -27.84 24.97
C THR A 96 -6.01 -27.97 23.49
N ASN A 97 -6.18 -29.21 23.04
CA ASN A 97 -6.61 -29.57 21.69
C ASN A 97 -8.01 -29.00 21.37
N ASN A 98 -8.14 -27.69 21.32
CA ASN A 98 -9.31 -27.04 20.77
C ASN A 98 -9.04 -26.94 19.27
N LYS A 99 -9.21 -28.08 18.58
CA LYS A 99 -9.79 -28.04 17.23
C LYS A 99 -11.09 -27.29 17.44
N TYR A 100 -11.07 -25.96 17.32
CA TYR A 100 -12.27 -25.19 17.13
C TYR A 100 -12.79 -25.64 15.77
N VAL A 101 -13.42 -26.81 15.75
CA VAL A 101 -14.51 -27.08 14.84
C VAL A 101 -15.56 -26.09 15.29
N VAL A 102 -15.42 -24.84 14.85
CA VAL A 102 -16.61 -24.04 14.60
C VAL A 102 -17.31 -24.92 13.58
N GLU A 103 -18.27 -25.70 14.04
CA GLU A 103 -19.18 -26.41 13.17
C GLU A 103 -19.93 -25.29 12.45
N GLN A 104 -19.28 -24.77 11.41
CA GLN A 104 -19.86 -23.78 10.53
C GLN A 104 -20.96 -24.58 9.87
N HIS A 105 -22.19 -24.35 10.33
CA HIS A 105 -23.43 -24.79 9.70
C HIS A 105 -23.60 -24.08 8.34
N ILE A 106 -22.50 -23.73 7.69
CA ILE A 106 -22.40 -23.15 6.36
C ILE A 106 -22.41 -24.31 5.39
N ASN A 107 -23.36 -24.32 4.47
CA ASN A 107 -23.46 -25.26 3.39
C ASN A 107 -22.26 -25.15 2.45
N VAL A 108 -21.94 -26.23 1.76
CA VAL A 108 -20.90 -26.16 0.73
C VAL A 108 -21.41 -25.37 -0.48
N PHE A 109 -20.49 -24.77 -1.22
CA PHE A 109 -20.78 -24.09 -2.47
C PHE A 109 -21.47 -25.04 -3.45
N GLY A 110 -22.56 -24.59 -4.07
CA GLY A 110 -23.43 -25.39 -4.95
C GLY A 110 -24.47 -26.25 -4.22
N LYS A 111 -24.44 -26.33 -2.88
CA LYS A 111 -25.46 -27.04 -2.07
C LYS A 111 -26.13 -26.12 -1.05
N GLU A 112 -26.34 -24.87 -1.44
CA GLU A 112 -27.04 -23.91 -0.58
C GLU A 112 -28.50 -24.27 -0.35
N SER A 113 -29.03 -23.90 0.81
CA SER A 113 -30.47 -23.98 1.06
C SER A 113 -31.22 -22.85 0.36
N ILE A 114 -32.38 -23.15 -0.21
CA ILE A 114 -33.32 -22.16 -0.78
C ILE A 114 -34.63 -22.09 0.00
N GLU A 115 -34.75 -22.84 1.10
CA GLU A 115 -36.00 -22.98 1.87
C GLU A 115 -36.50 -21.66 2.48
N HIS A 116 -35.59 -20.71 2.68
CA HIS A 116 -35.93 -19.39 3.21
C HIS A 116 -36.44 -18.40 2.15
N ILE A 117 -36.42 -18.78 0.87
CA ILE A 117 -36.94 -17.95 -0.23
C ILE A 117 -38.33 -18.46 -0.57
N SER A 118 -39.33 -17.58 -0.45
CA SER A 118 -40.71 -17.98 -0.76
C SER A 118 -40.96 -18.03 -2.27
N ARG A 119 -41.97 -18.79 -2.70
CA ARG A 119 -42.34 -18.84 -4.13
C ARG A 119 -42.78 -17.47 -4.65
N GLU A 120 -43.42 -16.67 -3.82
CA GLU A 120 -43.84 -15.31 -4.17
C GLU A 120 -42.63 -14.39 -4.41
N GLU A 121 -41.56 -14.55 -3.62
CA GLU A 121 -40.30 -13.84 -3.88
C GLU A 121 -39.69 -14.28 -5.22
N ILE A 122 -39.73 -15.56 -5.55
CA ILE A 122 -39.24 -16.08 -6.83
C ILE A 122 -40.07 -15.51 -8.00
N GLN A 123 -41.40 -15.51 -7.90
CA GLN A 123 -42.26 -14.93 -8.95
C GLN A 123 -42.05 -13.42 -9.14
N THR A 124 -41.76 -12.71 -8.04
CA THR A 124 -41.39 -11.29 -8.09
C THR A 124 -40.07 -11.10 -8.85
N LEU A 125 -39.10 -12.00 -8.69
CA LEU A 125 -37.84 -11.98 -9.43
C LEU A 125 -38.05 -12.26 -10.91
N LEU A 126 -38.88 -13.26 -11.26
CA LEU A 126 -39.16 -13.61 -12.65
C LEU A 126 -39.79 -12.43 -13.44
N SER A 127 -40.48 -11.53 -12.74
CA SER A 127 -41.05 -10.31 -13.32
C SER A 127 -40.00 -9.31 -13.84
N ASP A 128 -38.74 -9.40 -13.39
CA ASP A 128 -37.61 -8.62 -13.90
C ASP A 128 -36.49 -9.55 -14.41
N PRO A 129 -36.58 -10.02 -15.67
CA PRO A 129 -35.63 -10.98 -16.22
C PRO A 129 -34.17 -10.54 -16.21
N ALA A 130 -33.92 -9.24 -16.29
CA ALA A 130 -32.57 -8.70 -16.38
C ALA A 130 -31.82 -8.71 -15.03
N ASN A 131 -32.55 -8.69 -13.91
CA ASN A 131 -31.97 -8.69 -12.56
C ASN A 131 -32.37 -9.92 -11.72
N ALA A 132 -33.22 -10.81 -12.25
CA ALA A 132 -33.70 -12.00 -11.57
C ALA A 132 -32.55 -12.85 -10.98
N VAL A 133 -31.56 -13.24 -11.80
CA VAL A 133 -30.43 -14.09 -11.37
C VAL A 133 -29.55 -13.38 -10.32
N PRO A 134 -29.05 -12.14 -10.53
CA PRO A 134 -28.30 -11.43 -9.49
C PRO A 134 -29.06 -11.24 -8.17
N GLN A 135 -30.35 -10.90 -8.22
CA GLN A 135 -31.15 -10.69 -7.01
C GLN A 135 -31.47 -12.02 -6.31
N PHE A 136 -31.69 -13.11 -7.05
CA PHE A 136 -31.85 -14.44 -6.47
C PHE A 136 -30.60 -14.86 -5.69
N ILE A 137 -29.41 -14.68 -6.28
CA ILE A 137 -28.12 -14.95 -5.61
C ILE A 137 -28.00 -14.11 -4.33
N LYS A 138 -28.42 -12.85 -4.37
CA LYS A 138 -28.45 -11.97 -3.18
C LYS A 138 -29.32 -12.56 -2.07
N LEU A 139 -30.54 -12.99 -2.38
CA LEU A 139 -31.46 -13.58 -1.41
C LEU A 139 -30.91 -14.91 -0.87
N LYS A 140 -30.40 -15.77 -1.77
CA LYS A 140 -29.86 -17.08 -1.47
C LYS A 140 -28.67 -17.04 -0.52
N HIS A 141 -27.68 -16.17 -0.77
CA HIS A 141 -26.46 -16.14 0.04
C HIS A 141 -26.50 -15.16 1.23
N ARG A 142 -27.29 -14.08 1.18
CA ARG A 142 -27.30 -13.08 2.28
C ARG A 142 -28.45 -13.19 3.25
N LYS A 143 -29.63 -13.58 2.79
CA LYS A 143 -30.82 -13.63 3.64
C LYS A 143 -31.02 -15.01 4.29
N ALA A 144 -30.14 -15.98 4.00
CA ALA A 144 -30.23 -17.29 4.60
C ALA A 144 -30.15 -17.21 6.13
N PRO A 145 -31.14 -17.75 6.86
CA PRO A 145 -31.19 -17.69 8.31
C PRO A 145 -29.94 -18.34 8.90
N GLY A 146 -29.38 -17.75 9.96
CA GLY A 146 -28.17 -18.26 10.61
C GLY A 146 -26.89 -18.20 9.77
N GLY A 147 -26.91 -17.56 8.60
CA GLY A 147 -25.73 -17.47 7.72
C GLY A 147 -25.34 -18.79 7.07
N VAL A 148 -26.28 -19.75 6.98
CA VAL A 148 -26.02 -21.11 6.47
C VAL A 148 -25.54 -21.13 5.01
N ASN A 149 -25.73 -20.06 4.24
CA ASN A 149 -25.24 -19.97 2.86
C ASN A 149 -24.10 -18.94 2.69
N GLN A 150 -23.40 -18.56 3.78
CA GLN A 150 -22.20 -17.72 3.72
C GLN A 150 -20.97 -18.52 3.25
N ASN A 151 -21.12 -19.21 2.14
CA ASN A 151 -20.15 -20.14 1.56
C ASN A 151 -19.30 -19.52 0.43
N LEU A 152 -19.46 -18.21 0.20
CA LEU A 152 -18.75 -17.43 -0.80
C LEU A 152 -18.17 -16.17 -0.17
N ARG A 153 -16.89 -15.88 -0.45
CA ARG A 153 -16.18 -14.69 0.02
C ARG A 153 -15.38 -14.05 -1.09
N VAL A 154 -15.40 -12.72 -1.12
CA VAL A 154 -14.61 -11.89 -2.04
C VAL A 154 -13.56 -11.13 -1.22
N PRO A 155 -12.37 -11.71 -0.97
CA PRO A 155 -11.37 -11.08 -0.12
C PRO A 155 -10.83 -9.76 -0.70
N ASN A 156 -10.83 -9.62 -2.03
CA ASN A 156 -10.43 -8.39 -2.71
C ASN A 156 -11.17 -8.25 -4.04
N LYS A 157 -11.98 -7.19 -4.19
CA LYS A 157 -12.78 -6.90 -5.39
C LYS A 157 -11.95 -6.74 -6.67
N LYS A 158 -10.67 -6.37 -6.55
CA LYS A 158 -9.74 -6.19 -7.68
C LYS A 158 -8.98 -7.48 -8.04
N ARG A 159 -9.02 -8.52 -7.20
CA ARG A 159 -8.34 -9.79 -7.50
C ARG A 159 -9.24 -10.69 -8.31
N ALA A 160 -8.62 -11.53 -9.14
CA ALA A 160 -9.30 -12.54 -9.95
C ALA A 160 -9.59 -13.85 -9.19
N ILE A 161 -9.68 -13.79 -7.85
CA ILE A 161 -9.90 -14.97 -7.00
C ILE A 161 -11.05 -14.73 -6.03
N TYR A 162 -11.92 -15.73 -5.93
CA TYR A 162 -12.95 -15.86 -4.91
C TYR A 162 -12.59 -17.00 -3.96
N GLN A 163 -13.16 -16.98 -2.76
CA GLN A 163 -13.04 -18.07 -1.80
C GLN A 163 -14.40 -18.73 -1.64
N VAL A 164 -14.45 -20.05 -1.85
CA VAL A 164 -15.67 -20.86 -1.75
C VAL A 164 -15.49 -21.98 -0.73
N VAL A 165 -16.57 -22.38 -0.06
CA VAL A 165 -16.53 -23.51 0.87
C VAL A 165 -16.74 -24.81 0.10
N VAL A 166 -15.77 -25.72 0.15
CA VAL A 166 -15.84 -27.04 -0.50
C VAL A 166 -15.83 -28.16 0.54
N SER A 167 -16.28 -29.34 0.14
CA SER A 167 -16.11 -30.57 0.93
C SER A 167 -14.71 -31.13 0.73
N GLY A 168 -13.83 -30.98 1.73
CA GLY A 168 -12.54 -31.64 1.81
C GLY A 168 -12.60 -32.99 2.55
N GLU A 169 -11.46 -33.68 2.62
CA GLU A 169 -11.35 -35.01 3.23
C GLU A 169 -11.64 -35.01 4.75
N GLU A 170 -11.31 -33.93 5.45
CA GLU A 170 -11.50 -33.79 6.89
C GLU A 170 -12.68 -32.87 7.29
N GLY A 171 -13.51 -32.47 6.32
CA GLY A 171 -14.66 -31.61 6.55
C GLY A 171 -14.75 -30.45 5.55
N LYS A 172 -15.39 -29.35 5.95
CA LYS A 172 -15.58 -28.18 5.08
C LYS A 172 -14.36 -27.27 5.15
N GLU A 173 -13.84 -26.87 3.99
CA GLU A 173 -12.68 -25.99 3.89
C GLU A 173 -12.89 -24.86 2.88
N TRP A 174 -12.08 -23.80 3.01
CA TRP A 174 -12.11 -22.66 2.09
C TRP A 174 -11.10 -22.86 0.97
N GLU A 175 -11.60 -22.98 -0.26
CA GLU A 175 -10.78 -23.11 -1.46
C GLU A 175 -10.77 -21.81 -2.27
N ASN A 176 -9.62 -21.48 -2.87
CA ASN A 176 -9.52 -20.35 -3.79
C ASN A 176 -9.96 -20.79 -5.18
N LYS A 177 -11.03 -20.17 -5.69
CA LYS A 177 -11.57 -20.41 -7.02
C LYS A 177 -11.34 -19.20 -7.92
N ALA A 178 -11.16 -19.42 -9.22
CA ALA A 178 -11.04 -18.32 -10.18
C ALA A 178 -12.35 -17.51 -10.23
N LYS A 179 -12.24 -16.18 -10.27
CA LYS A 179 -13.41 -15.29 -10.28
C LYS A 179 -14.37 -15.59 -11.43
N GLY A 180 -13.85 -15.84 -12.64
CA GLY A 180 -14.67 -16.15 -13.82
C GLY A 180 -15.49 -17.42 -13.60
N GLU A 181 -14.81 -18.52 -13.28
CA GLU A 181 -15.41 -19.83 -13.04
C GLU A 181 -16.47 -19.80 -11.92
N ALA A 182 -16.18 -19.13 -10.79
CA ALA A 182 -17.14 -19.01 -9.70
C ALA A 182 -18.39 -18.19 -10.09
N LEU A 183 -18.22 -17.16 -10.93
CA LEU A 183 -19.35 -16.35 -11.42
C LEU A 183 -20.19 -17.11 -12.45
N GLU A 184 -19.56 -17.88 -13.32
CA GLU A 184 -20.24 -18.73 -14.31
C GLU A 184 -21.06 -19.83 -13.60
N GLU A 185 -20.47 -20.55 -12.64
CA GLU A 185 -21.19 -21.57 -11.87
C GLU A 185 -22.36 -20.98 -11.07
N LEU A 186 -22.17 -19.79 -10.48
CA LEU A 186 -23.26 -19.05 -9.84
C LEU A 186 -24.35 -18.69 -10.86
N TYR A 187 -23.99 -18.23 -12.04
CA TYR A 187 -24.97 -17.91 -13.06
C TYR A 187 -25.75 -19.16 -13.49
N ASP A 188 -25.06 -20.21 -13.91
CA ASP A 188 -25.66 -21.40 -14.50
C ASP A 188 -26.59 -22.10 -13.50
N THR A 189 -26.13 -22.33 -12.27
CA THR A 189 -26.93 -23.00 -11.23
C THR A 189 -28.19 -22.20 -10.91
N ASN A 190 -28.05 -20.88 -10.70
CA ASN A 190 -29.18 -20.05 -10.27
C ASN A 190 -30.15 -19.72 -11.42
N SER A 191 -29.64 -19.58 -12.65
CA SER A 191 -30.49 -19.50 -13.84
C SER A 191 -31.31 -20.78 -14.02
N GLY A 192 -30.70 -21.96 -13.89
CA GLY A 192 -31.40 -23.24 -13.99
C GLY A 192 -32.49 -23.42 -12.95
N HIS A 193 -32.26 -22.96 -11.70
CA HIS A 193 -33.30 -22.94 -10.68
C HIS A 193 -34.48 -22.03 -11.03
N LEU A 194 -34.21 -20.83 -11.53
CA LEU A 194 -35.27 -19.89 -11.91
C LEU A 194 -36.01 -20.34 -13.18
N GLU A 195 -35.31 -20.98 -14.13
CA GLU A 195 -35.90 -21.57 -15.34
C GLU A 195 -36.86 -22.71 -14.98
N ALA A 196 -36.50 -23.56 -14.00
CA ALA A 196 -37.36 -24.64 -13.53
C ALA A 196 -38.64 -24.15 -12.83
N GLU A 197 -38.61 -22.96 -12.20
CA GLU A 197 -39.78 -22.34 -11.55
C GLU A 197 -40.57 -21.44 -12.51
N ALA A 198 -40.01 -21.10 -13.68
CA ALA A 198 -40.67 -20.28 -14.67
C ALA A 198 -41.72 -21.08 -15.44
N ASP A 199 -43.00 -20.71 -15.27
CA ASP A 199 -44.09 -21.32 -16.02
C ASP A 199 -44.16 -20.73 -17.45
N GLU A 200 -43.92 -21.58 -18.45
CA GLU A 200 -43.96 -21.25 -19.88
C GLU A 200 -45.32 -20.69 -20.32
N GLU A 201 -46.41 -21.11 -19.68
CA GLU A 201 -47.77 -20.66 -20.00
C GLU A 201 -48.04 -19.22 -19.50
N THR A 202 -47.21 -18.73 -18.58
CA THR A 202 -47.33 -17.36 -18.07
C THR A 202 -46.53 -16.38 -18.91
N ARG A 203 -47.06 -15.16 -19.07
CA ARG A 203 -46.33 -14.06 -19.73
C ARG A 203 -44.99 -13.76 -19.05
N VAL A 204 -44.93 -13.92 -17.73
CA VAL A 204 -43.72 -13.63 -16.95
C VAL A 204 -42.67 -14.72 -17.17
N GLY A 205 -43.04 -16.00 -17.07
CA GLY A 205 -42.12 -17.12 -17.28
C GLY A 205 -41.60 -17.17 -18.72
N SER A 206 -42.46 -17.03 -19.72
CA SER A 206 -42.03 -16.96 -21.14
C SER A 206 -41.07 -15.79 -21.42
N GLN A 207 -41.31 -14.61 -20.84
CA GLN A 207 -40.39 -13.46 -20.96
C GLN A 207 -39.03 -13.74 -20.31
N PHE A 208 -39.03 -14.38 -19.14
CA PHE A 208 -37.81 -14.77 -18.46
C PHE A 208 -37.01 -15.79 -19.28
N LEU A 209 -37.64 -16.87 -19.75
CA LEU A 209 -36.99 -17.91 -20.54
C LEU A 209 -36.40 -17.34 -21.85
N ASN A 210 -37.14 -16.48 -22.55
CA ASN A 210 -36.63 -15.83 -23.76
C ASN A 210 -35.42 -14.92 -23.46
N HIS A 211 -35.43 -14.23 -22.32
CA HIS A 211 -34.26 -13.45 -21.89
C HIS A 211 -33.05 -14.35 -21.60
N GLN A 212 -33.24 -15.45 -20.88
CA GLN A 212 -32.17 -16.39 -20.57
C GLN A 212 -31.57 -17.02 -21.84
N GLU A 213 -32.40 -17.42 -22.79
CA GLU A 213 -31.95 -17.95 -24.08
C GLU A 213 -31.08 -16.92 -24.84
N LYS A 214 -31.49 -15.64 -24.86
CA LYS A 214 -30.70 -14.56 -25.46
C LYS A 214 -29.37 -14.32 -24.74
N VAL A 215 -29.32 -14.49 -23.41
CA VAL A 215 -28.08 -14.32 -22.64
C VAL A 215 -27.14 -15.51 -22.88
N LYS A 216 -27.65 -16.75 -22.86
CA LYS A 216 -26.89 -17.96 -23.17
C LYS A 216 -26.35 -17.95 -24.60
N ALA A 217 -27.19 -17.58 -25.57
CA ALA A 217 -26.77 -17.42 -26.97
C ALA A 217 -25.70 -16.32 -27.14
N SER A 218 -25.71 -15.28 -26.28
CA SER A 218 -24.67 -14.25 -26.32
C SER A 218 -23.29 -14.79 -25.93
N ALA A 219 -23.18 -15.81 -25.08
CA ALA A 219 -21.91 -16.34 -24.59
C ALA A 219 -21.02 -16.88 -25.73
N SER A 220 -21.63 -17.51 -26.74
CA SER A 220 -20.96 -18.04 -27.93
C SER A 220 -21.30 -17.30 -29.23
N GLY A 221 -22.09 -16.23 -29.15
CA GLY A 221 -22.66 -15.53 -30.29
C GLY A 221 -21.83 -14.37 -30.83
N GLU A 222 -22.32 -13.75 -31.91
CA GLU A 222 -21.65 -12.69 -32.67
C GLU A 222 -21.41 -11.39 -31.87
N ASP A 223 -22.15 -11.14 -30.78
CA ASP A 223 -21.94 -9.98 -29.88
C ASP A 223 -20.81 -10.21 -28.85
N GLY A 224 -20.00 -11.26 -29.04
CA GLY A 224 -18.77 -11.50 -28.28
C GLY A 224 -18.98 -11.64 -26.77
N GLY A 225 -20.09 -12.23 -26.34
CA GLY A 225 -20.35 -12.45 -24.91
C GLY A 225 -20.88 -11.22 -24.16
N ARG A 226 -21.17 -10.09 -24.81
CA ARG A 226 -21.50 -8.83 -24.12
C ARG A 226 -22.61 -8.97 -23.07
N ARG A 227 -23.75 -9.57 -23.43
CA ARG A 227 -24.90 -9.71 -22.52
C ARG A 227 -24.60 -10.67 -21.37
N TYR A 228 -23.90 -11.77 -21.68
CA TYR A 228 -23.46 -12.74 -20.68
C TYR A 228 -22.51 -12.09 -19.68
N LYS A 229 -21.51 -11.35 -20.17
CA LYS A 229 -20.56 -10.62 -19.35
C LYS A 229 -21.23 -9.55 -18.48
N GLU A 230 -22.21 -8.83 -19.01
CA GLU A 230 -23.01 -7.87 -18.25
C GLU A 230 -23.75 -8.53 -17.08
N GLN A 231 -24.28 -9.75 -17.29
CA GLN A 231 -24.91 -10.52 -16.22
C GLN A 231 -23.89 -10.95 -15.15
N LEU A 232 -22.71 -11.45 -15.56
CA LEU A 232 -21.64 -11.81 -14.61
C LEU A 232 -21.17 -10.60 -13.79
N ASP A 233 -21.08 -9.42 -14.41
CA ASP A 233 -20.71 -8.18 -13.72
C ASP A 233 -21.77 -7.75 -12.69
N LYS A 234 -23.07 -7.92 -12.99
CA LYS A 234 -24.16 -7.69 -12.03
C LYS A 234 -24.07 -8.65 -10.85
N ILE A 235 -23.82 -9.94 -11.10
CA ILE A 235 -23.60 -10.94 -10.04
C ILE A 235 -22.40 -10.55 -9.18
N HIS A 236 -21.28 -10.18 -9.81
CA HIS A 236 -20.08 -9.72 -9.10
C HIS A 236 -20.39 -8.54 -8.17
N CYS A 237 -21.16 -7.55 -8.64
CA CYS A 237 -21.58 -6.41 -7.83
C CYS A 237 -22.39 -6.86 -6.62
N VAL A 238 -23.33 -7.79 -6.82
CA VAL A 238 -24.14 -8.33 -5.73
C VAL A 238 -23.27 -9.04 -4.70
N VAL A 239 -22.38 -9.96 -5.09
CA VAL A 239 -21.60 -10.78 -4.14
C VAL A 239 -20.46 -10.01 -3.46
N SER A 240 -20.04 -8.88 -4.02
CA SER A 240 -18.93 -8.08 -3.50
C SER A 240 -19.33 -7.00 -2.48
N ILE A 241 -20.61 -6.76 -2.24
CA ILE A 241 -21.10 -5.77 -1.25
C ILE A 241 -20.85 -6.26 0.18
#